data_AF-A0A0S8KU23-F1
#
_entry.id   AF-A0A0S8KU23-F1
#
_cell.length_a   1.000
_cell.length_b   1.000
_cell.length_c   1.000
_cell.angle_alpha   90.00
_cell.angle_beta   90.00
_cell.angle_gamma   90.00
#
_symmetry.space_group_name_H-M   'P 1'
#
loop_
_entity.id
_entity.type
_entity.pdbx_description
1 polymer ?
#
loop_
_entity_poly.entity_id
_entity_poly.type
_entity_poly.pdbx_seq_one_letter_code
_entity_poly.pdbx_strand_id
1 'polypeptide(L)'
;NGNESISFDGYASRPEVLAVGACTVEGKRAPYSDYGPEVDISAPGGGYKEGLLTTVDVDLEAHQAYRHDFNGTSAAAPVVAGVAALVLSTNPDLTREEVYGILRDTADKIDPEAGQYDERGHSPFYGWGRVNARRALQRAAEL
;
A
#
# COMPACT_ATOMS: atom_id res chain seq x y z
N ASN A 1 10.04 9.09 -4.57
CA ASN A 1 9.60 9.00 -3.17
C ASN A 1 10.44 9.92 -2.31
N GLY A 2 9.97 11.16 -2.28
CA GLY A 2 10.61 12.29 -1.63
C GLY A 2 9.61 13.33 -1.17
N ASN A 3 8.33 12.97 -0.99
CA ASN A 3 7.22 13.89 -0.78
C ASN A 3 7.03 14.83 -1.98
N GLU A 4 6.93 14.25 -3.17
CA GLU A 4 6.75 14.96 -4.43
C GLU A 4 5.52 14.46 -5.20
N SER A 5 5.21 15.12 -6.31
CA SER A 5 4.15 14.67 -7.21
C SER A 5 4.55 13.34 -7.85
N ILE A 6 3.71 12.32 -7.73
CA ILE A 6 3.92 11.01 -8.36
C ILE A 6 4.00 11.10 -9.90
N SER A 7 3.48 12.17 -10.50
CA SER A 7 3.61 12.45 -11.93
C SER A 7 5.07 12.56 -12.43
N PHE A 8 6.04 12.73 -11.52
CA PHE A 8 7.47 12.74 -11.86
C PHE A 8 8.11 11.33 -11.89
N ASP A 9 7.38 10.30 -11.46
CA ASP A 9 7.82 8.90 -11.50
C ASP A 9 7.25 8.19 -12.74
N GLY A 10 8.08 8.06 -13.78
CA GLY A 10 7.67 7.46 -15.05
C GLY A 10 7.29 5.97 -15.01
N TYR A 11 7.50 5.28 -13.88
CA TYR A 11 7.01 3.92 -13.67
C TYR A 11 5.73 3.90 -12.86
N ALA A 12 5.72 4.57 -11.70
CA ALA A 12 4.58 4.55 -10.79
C ALA A 12 3.37 5.32 -11.33
N SER A 13 3.57 6.34 -12.17
CA SER A 13 2.49 7.13 -12.76
C SER A 13 1.76 6.44 -13.93
N ARG A 14 2.15 5.20 -14.27
CA ARG A 14 1.57 4.48 -15.40
C ARG A 14 0.22 3.87 -15.04
N PRO A 15 -0.82 4.00 -15.88
CA PRO A 15 -2.15 3.43 -15.60
C PRO A 15 -2.16 1.91 -15.39
N GLU A 16 -1.13 1.20 -15.89
CA GLU A 16 -1.01 -0.25 -15.72
C GLU A 16 -0.39 -0.66 -14.37
N VAL A 17 0.23 0.26 -13.65
CA VAL A 17 0.86 0.01 -12.35
C VAL A 17 -0.14 0.33 -11.24
N LEU A 18 -0.19 -0.51 -10.21
CA LEU A 18 -0.91 -0.19 -8.98
C LEU A 18 0.06 0.57 -8.07
N ALA A 19 -0.06 1.90 -8.04
CA ALA A 19 0.86 2.76 -7.30
C ALA A 19 0.54 2.72 -5.80
N VAL A 20 1.55 2.38 -4.99
CA VAL A 20 1.39 2.20 -3.54
C VAL A 20 2.00 3.36 -2.76
N GLY A 21 1.16 4.11 -2.07
CA GLY A 21 1.55 5.08 -1.05
C GLY A 21 1.84 4.43 0.31
N ALA A 22 2.51 5.19 1.19
CA ALA A 22 2.85 4.73 2.54
C ALA A 22 2.05 5.49 3.61
N CYS A 23 1.54 4.76 4.60
CA CYS A 23 0.97 5.33 5.82
C CYS A 23 1.74 4.91 7.08
N THR A 24 1.67 5.74 8.11
CA THR A 24 2.22 5.50 9.45
C THR A 24 1.29 4.60 10.26
N VAL A 25 1.74 4.23 11.46
CA VAL A 25 0.95 3.41 12.41
C VAL A 25 -0.29 4.14 12.93
N GLU A 26 -0.28 5.48 12.94
CA GLU A 26 -1.42 6.34 13.27
C GLU A 26 -2.44 6.45 12.13
N GLY A 27 -2.19 5.81 10.98
CA GLY A 27 -3.04 5.92 9.80
C GLY A 27 -2.97 7.29 9.14
N LYS A 28 -1.81 7.95 9.21
CA LYS A 28 -1.51 9.21 8.50
C LYS A 28 -0.55 8.94 7.34
N ARG A 29 -0.47 9.86 6.37
CA ARG A 29 0.47 9.74 5.24
C ARG A 29 1.90 9.77 5.79
N ALA A 30 2.71 8.83 5.36
CA ALA A 30 4.12 8.85 5.73
C ALA A 30 4.77 10.10 5.12
N PRO A 31 5.60 10.86 5.87
CA PRO A 31 6.09 12.16 5.42
C PRO A 31 6.84 12.15 4.08
N TYR A 32 7.45 11.02 3.71
CA TYR A 32 8.20 10.83 2.46
C TYR A 32 7.35 10.30 1.30
N SER A 33 6.10 9.89 1.53
CA SER A 33 5.27 9.27 0.50
C SER A 33 4.94 10.29 -0.58
N ASP A 34 5.11 9.94 -1.84
CA ASP A 34 4.66 10.80 -2.93
C ASP A 34 3.12 10.89 -2.95
N TYR A 35 2.61 11.90 -3.62
CA TYR A 35 1.19 12.23 -3.67
C TYR A 35 0.76 12.58 -5.10
N GLY A 36 -0.53 12.48 -5.38
CA GLY A 36 -1.13 12.82 -6.65
C GLY A 36 -2.26 11.87 -7.05
N PRO A 37 -2.96 12.18 -8.14
CA PRO A 37 -4.11 11.39 -8.60
C PRO A 37 -3.74 9.97 -9.01
N GLU A 38 -2.47 9.71 -9.35
CA GLU A 38 -2.00 8.39 -9.73
C GLU A 38 -1.72 7.45 -8.55
N VAL A 39 -1.79 7.92 -7.29
CA VAL A 39 -1.71 7.02 -6.12
C VAL A 39 -2.96 6.14 -6.08
N ASP A 40 -2.81 4.82 -6.12
CA ASP A 40 -3.95 3.90 -6.14
C ASP A 40 -4.39 3.47 -4.74
N ILE A 41 -3.44 3.09 -3.89
CA ILE A 41 -3.74 2.53 -2.57
C ILE A 41 -2.60 2.83 -1.62
N SER A 42 -2.86 2.78 -0.32
CA SER A 42 -1.84 2.90 0.70
C SER A 42 -1.67 1.62 1.51
N ALA A 43 -0.49 1.44 2.07
CA ALA A 43 -0.24 0.40 3.06
C ALA A 43 0.72 0.90 4.16
N PRO A 44 0.81 0.21 5.30
CA PRO A 44 1.81 0.50 6.31
C PRO A 44 3.21 0.51 5.70
N GLY A 45 3.85 1.67 5.72
CA GLY A 45 5.22 1.85 5.23
C GLY A 45 6.16 2.39 6.29
N GLY A 46 5.66 2.70 7.48
CA GLY A 46 6.43 3.33 8.56
C GLY A 46 6.37 4.86 8.53
N GLY A 47 7.39 5.49 9.09
CA GLY A 47 7.59 6.93 9.18
C GLY A 47 9.06 7.26 9.41
N TYR A 48 9.38 8.45 9.93
CA TYR A 48 10.79 8.80 10.18
C TYR A 48 11.39 8.06 11.39
N LYS A 49 10.55 7.62 12.33
CA LYS A 49 10.99 6.91 13.54
C LYS A 49 10.43 5.49 13.62
N GLU A 50 9.51 5.16 12.73
CA GLU A 50 8.77 3.90 12.68
C GLU A 50 9.21 3.10 11.45
N GLY A 51 9.44 1.80 11.63
CA GLY A 51 9.70 0.86 10.55
C GLY A 51 8.90 -0.43 10.73
N LEU A 52 8.95 -1.28 9.72
CA LEU A 52 8.36 -2.60 9.71
C LEU A 52 9.40 -3.63 10.15
N LEU A 53 8.93 -4.63 10.90
CA LEU A 53 9.67 -5.85 11.14
C LEU A 53 9.69 -6.69 9.86
N THR A 54 10.88 -7.00 9.36
CA THR A 54 11.07 -7.84 8.19
C THR A 54 12.36 -8.65 8.31
N THR A 55 12.50 -9.65 7.45
CA THR A 55 13.72 -10.46 7.33
C THR A 55 14.86 -9.67 6.70
N VAL A 56 16.08 -10.02 7.05
CA VAL A 56 17.31 -9.63 6.34
C VAL A 56 18.09 -10.88 5.95
N ASP A 57 19.14 -10.71 5.16
CA ASP A 57 20.10 -11.79 4.94
C ASP A 57 20.64 -12.29 6.29
N VAL A 58 20.67 -13.62 6.45
CA VAL A 58 21.05 -14.23 7.73
C VAL A 58 22.53 -14.00 7.98
N ASP A 59 22.82 -13.21 9.00
CA ASP A 59 24.15 -13.08 9.59
C ASP A 59 24.23 -13.97 10.83
N LEU A 60 24.97 -15.08 10.70
CA LEU A 60 25.16 -16.04 11.78
C LEU A 60 26.10 -15.53 12.87
N GLU A 61 27.04 -14.63 12.53
CA GLU A 61 28.00 -14.06 13.49
C GLU A 61 27.34 -12.97 14.33
N ALA A 62 26.54 -12.11 13.69
CA ALA A 62 25.76 -11.07 14.37
C ALA A 62 24.45 -11.61 14.98
N HIS A 63 24.13 -12.90 14.79
CA HIS A 63 22.85 -13.52 15.15
C HIS A 63 21.64 -12.72 14.65
N GLN A 64 21.73 -12.19 13.43
CA GLN A 64 20.73 -11.31 12.85
C GLN A 64 20.04 -11.99 11.66
N ALA A 65 18.73 -12.13 11.75
CA ALA A 65 17.87 -12.59 10.64
C ALA A 65 16.70 -11.63 10.37
N TYR A 66 16.56 -10.59 11.21
CA TYR A 66 15.47 -9.62 11.15
C TYR A 66 15.97 -8.19 11.41
N ARG A 67 15.21 -7.22 10.89
CA ARG A 67 15.33 -5.80 11.20
C ARG A 67 13.94 -5.21 11.44
N HIS A 68 13.84 -4.14 12.22
CA HIS A 68 12.57 -3.53 12.62
C HIS A 68 12.40 -2.07 12.16
N ASP A 69 13.36 -1.58 11.39
CA ASP A 69 13.51 -0.20 10.93
C ASP A 69 13.33 -0.07 9.40
N PHE A 70 12.86 -1.12 8.70
CA PHE A 70 12.62 -1.04 7.26
C PHE A 70 11.38 -0.19 6.99
N ASN A 71 11.54 0.90 6.25
CA ASN A 71 10.47 1.85 5.98
C ASN A 71 10.44 2.28 4.50
N GLY A 72 9.57 3.22 4.19
CA GLY A 72 9.37 3.72 2.83
C GLY A 72 8.12 3.17 2.17
N THR A 73 7.78 3.74 1.03
CA THR A 73 6.84 3.13 0.07
C THR A 73 7.35 1.78 -0.43
N SER A 74 8.67 1.56 -0.46
CA SER A 74 9.29 0.24 -0.67
C SER A 74 8.91 -0.80 0.39
N ALA A 75 8.55 -0.38 1.61
CA ALA A 75 8.01 -1.26 2.64
C ALA A 75 6.48 -1.45 2.49
N ALA A 76 5.76 -0.44 1.99
CA ALA A 76 4.33 -0.51 1.74
C ALA A 76 3.97 -1.41 0.53
N ALA A 77 4.75 -1.32 -0.56
CA ALA A 77 4.53 -2.09 -1.78
C ALA A 77 4.43 -3.62 -1.57
N PRO A 78 5.37 -4.30 -0.86
CA PRO A 78 5.26 -5.73 -0.60
C PRO A 78 4.08 -6.10 0.32
N VAL A 79 3.60 -5.18 1.17
CA VAL A 79 2.37 -5.42 1.96
C VAL A 79 1.17 -5.54 1.03
N VAL A 80 1.01 -4.61 0.08
CA VAL A 80 -0.08 -4.68 -0.92
C VAL A 80 0.08 -5.91 -1.81
N ALA A 81 1.29 -6.21 -2.26
CA ALA A 81 1.56 -7.41 -3.06
C ALA A 81 1.19 -8.71 -2.32
N GLY A 82 1.47 -8.78 -1.02
CA GLY A 82 1.06 -9.90 -0.17
C GLY A 82 -0.46 -10.04 -0.07
N VAL A 83 -1.20 -8.93 0.08
CA VAL A 83 -2.67 -8.97 0.08
C VAL A 83 -3.22 -9.37 -1.29
N ALA A 84 -2.65 -8.87 -2.38
CA ALA A 84 -3.02 -9.29 -3.73
C ALA A 84 -2.82 -10.80 -3.95
N ALA A 85 -1.71 -11.36 -3.44
CA ALA A 85 -1.45 -12.80 -3.48
C ALA A 85 -2.49 -13.59 -2.65
N LEU A 86 -2.90 -13.07 -1.48
CA LEU A 86 -3.97 -13.69 -0.69
C LEU A 86 -5.32 -13.66 -1.40
N VAL A 87 -5.66 -12.55 -2.07
CA VAL A 87 -6.85 -12.45 -2.93
C VAL A 87 -6.83 -13.52 -4.02
N LEU A 88 -5.74 -13.64 -4.78
CA LEU A 88 -5.57 -14.67 -5.81
C LEU A 88 -5.58 -16.08 -5.24
N SER A 89 -5.07 -16.30 -4.02
CA SER A 89 -5.15 -17.61 -3.38
C SER A 89 -6.58 -17.99 -2.98
N THR A 90 -7.45 -16.99 -2.78
CA THR A 90 -8.86 -17.18 -2.46
C THR A 90 -9.67 -17.50 -3.71
N ASN A 91 -9.42 -16.78 -4.80
CA ASN A 91 -9.97 -17.06 -6.12
C ASN A 91 -8.88 -16.91 -7.20
N PRO A 92 -8.29 -18.03 -7.68
CA PRO A 92 -7.22 -18.00 -8.68
C PRO A 92 -7.65 -17.61 -10.10
N ASP A 93 -8.95 -17.59 -10.39
CA ASP A 93 -9.48 -17.26 -11.72
C ASP A 93 -9.64 -15.74 -11.93
N LEU A 94 -9.42 -14.95 -10.88
CA LEU A 94 -9.49 -13.49 -10.95
C LEU A 94 -8.45 -12.92 -11.90
N THR A 95 -8.90 -12.04 -12.77
CA THR A 95 -8.06 -11.20 -13.62
C THR A 95 -7.31 -10.15 -12.80
N ARG A 96 -6.25 -9.58 -13.39
CA ARG A 96 -5.52 -8.45 -12.80
C ARG A 96 -6.46 -7.30 -12.45
N GLU A 97 -7.38 -6.95 -13.35
CA GLU A 97 -8.32 -5.85 -13.22
C GLU A 97 -9.30 -6.09 -12.06
N GLU A 98 -9.76 -7.32 -11.88
CA GLU A 98 -10.61 -7.70 -10.74
C GLU A 98 -9.85 -7.63 -9.42
N VAL A 99 -8.60 -8.10 -9.37
CA VAL A 99 -7.76 -7.95 -8.17
C VAL A 99 -7.58 -6.46 -7.82
N TYR A 100 -7.31 -5.61 -8.82
CA TYR A 100 -7.17 -4.17 -8.60
C TYR A 100 -8.48 -3.57 -8.08
N GLY A 101 -9.62 -3.92 -8.68
CA GLY A 101 -10.95 -3.49 -8.24
C GLY A 101 -11.21 -3.89 -6.78
N ILE A 102 -10.99 -5.15 -6.43
CA ILE A 102 -11.16 -5.66 -5.06
C ILE A 102 -10.33 -4.86 -4.07
N LEU A 103 -9.03 -4.65 -4.34
CA LEU A 103 -8.16 -3.92 -3.43
C LEU A 103 -8.61 -2.46 -3.23
N ARG A 104 -9.04 -1.79 -4.30
CA ARG A 104 -9.53 -0.40 -4.26
C ARG A 104 -10.85 -0.29 -3.52
N ASP A 105 -11.84 -1.11 -3.87
CA ASP A 105 -13.21 -1.04 -3.33
C ASP A 105 -13.28 -1.43 -1.85
N THR A 106 -12.33 -2.24 -1.38
CA THR A 106 -12.30 -2.75 -0.01
C THR A 106 -11.38 -1.98 0.92
N ALA A 107 -10.64 -1.01 0.41
CA ALA A 107 -9.72 -0.19 1.18
C ALA A 107 -10.44 0.60 2.31
N ASP A 108 -9.70 0.87 3.37
CA ASP A 108 -10.16 1.69 4.50
C ASP A 108 -9.77 3.16 4.26
N LYS A 109 -10.76 4.06 4.34
CA LYS A 109 -10.50 5.50 4.30
C LYS A 109 -9.84 5.94 5.61
N ILE A 110 -8.52 6.10 5.59
CA ILE A 110 -7.72 6.55 6.73
C ILE A 110 -7.56 8.06 6.67
N ASP A 111 -7.43 8.71 7.82
CA ASP A 111 -7.28 10.18 7.90
C ASP A 111 -8.38 10.95 7.12
N PRO A 112 -9.69 10.69 7.36
CA PRO A 112 -10.76 11.30 6.58
C PRO A 112 -10.82 12.84 6.69
N GLU A 113 -10.25 13.41 7.75
CA GLU A 113 -10.23 14.85 7.99
C GLU A 113 -9.21 15.60 7.11
N ALA A 114 -8.04 15.02 6.88
CA ALA A 114 -6.95 15.66 6.13
C ALA A 114 -6.60 14.93 4.82
N GLY A 115 -7.19 13.77 4.57
CA GLY A 115 -6.91 12.92 3.42
C GLY A 115 -7.47 13.42 2.09
N GLN A 116 -8.32 14.45 2.07
CA GLN A 116 -8.85 15.04 0.84
C GLN A 116 -9.52 14.00 -0.09
N TYR A 117 -10.34 13.13 0.49
CA TYR A 117 -11.14 12.20 -0.30
C TYR A 117 -12.18 12.98 -1.12
N ASP A 118 -12.23 12.72 -2.42
CA ASP A 118 -13.22 13.29 -3.32
C ASP A 118 -14.58 12.58 -3.20
N GLU A 119 -15.54 13.02 -4.02
CA GLU A 119 -16.89 12.43 -4.05
C GLU A 119 -16.90 10.96 -4.46
N ARG A 120 -15.88 10.51 -5.22
CA ARG A 120 -15.70 9.12 -5.62
C ARG A 120 -15.04 8.30 -4.51
N GLY A 121 -14.41 8.96 -3.54
CA GLY A 121 -13.70 8.33 -2.44
C GLY A 121 -12.22 8.07 -2.72
N HIS A 122 -11.65 8.71 -3.74
CA HIS A 122 -10.22 8.70 -4.00
C HIS A 122 -9.54 9.90 -3.32
N SER A 123 -8.32 9.70 -2.83
CA SER A 123 -7.49 10.69 -2.18
C SER A 123 -6.17 10.85 -2.93
N PRO A 124 -5.68 12.08 -3.16
CA PRO A 124 -4.34 12.29 -3.72
C PRO A 124 -3.23 11.83 -2.77
N PHE A 125 -3.53 11.56 -1.50
CA PHE A 125 -2.56 11.13 -0.49
C PHE A 125 -2.60 9.64 -0.20
N TYR A 126 -3.79 9.04 -0.31
CA TYR A 126 -4.05 7.68 0.12
C TYR A 126 -4.57 6.77 -0.99
N GLY A 127 -4.80 7.30 -2.18
CA GLY A 127 -5.54 6.63 -3.24
C GLY A 127 -6.95 6.28 -2.78
N TRP A 128 -7.38 5.05 -3.02
CA TRP A 128 -8.66 4.53 -2.52
C TRP A 128 -8.68 4.24 -1.02
N GLY A 129 -7.53 4.37 -0.35
CA GLY A 129 -7.38 4.18 1.10
C GLY A 129 -6.30 3.17 1.45
N ARG A 130 -6.25 2.77 2.72
CA ARG A 130 -5.33 1.74 3.19
C ARG A 130 -5.85 0.35 2.85
N VAL A 131 -4.99 -0.52 2.33
CA VAL A 131 -5.31 -1.92 2.03
C VAL A 131 -5.93 -2.64 3.24
N ASN A 132 -7.02 -3.36 3.01
CA ASN A 132 -7.73 -4.15 4.03
C ASN A 132 -7.85 -5.62 3.60
N ALA A 133 -6.96 -6.46 4.11
CA ALA A 133 -6.90 -7.87 3.71
C ALA A 133 -8.22 -8.62 3.98
N ARG A 134 -8.85 -8.39 5.14
CA ARG A 134 -10.09 -9.08 5.51
C ARG A 134 -11.21 -8.78 4.51
N ARG A 135 -11.46 -7.49 4.23
CA ARG A 135 -12.52 -7.09 3.29
C ARG A 135 -12.20 -7.52 1.87
N ALA A 136 -10.93 -7.46 1.46
CA ALA A 136 -10.47 -7.94 0.15
C ALA A 136 -10.75 -9.44 -0.04
N LEU A 137 -10.39 -10.28 0.93
CA LEU A 137 -10.60 -11.73 0.86
C LEU A 137 -12.09 -12.10 0.91
N GLN A 138 -12.88 -11.39 1.73
CA GLN A 138 -14.33 -11.55 1.74
C GLN A 138 -14.93 -11.26 0.36
N ARG A 139 -14.50 -10.18 -0.28
CA ARG A 139 -14.96 -9.82 -1.62
C ARG A 139 -14.53 -10.82 -2.69
N ALA A 140 -13.29 -11.31 -2.60
CA ALA A 140 -12.76 -12.30 -3.54
C ALA A 140 -13.51 -13.63 -3.50
N ALA A 141 -14.01 -14.05 -2.32
CA ALA A 141 -14.77 -15.29 -2.16
C ALA A 141 -16.22 -15.22 -2.69
N GLU A 142 -16.71 -14.04 -3.04
CA GLU A 142 -18.05 -13.82 -3.60
C GLU A 142 -18.07 -13.81 -5.14
N LEU A 143 -16.89 -13.75 -5.76
CA LEU A 143 -16.67 -13.75 -7.21
C LEU A 143 -16.19 -15.15 -7.63
#